data_AF-A0A511D6Y8-F1
#
_entry.id   AF-A0A511D6Y8-F1
#
_cell.length_a   1.000
_cell.length_b   1.000
_cell.length_c   1.000
_cell.angle_alpha   90.00
_cell.angle_beta   90.00
_cell.angle_gamma   90.00
#
_symmetry.space_group_name_H-M   'P 1'
#
loop_
_entity.id
_entity.type
_entity.pdbx_description
1 polymer ?
#
loop_
_entity_poly.entity_id
_entity_poly.type
_entity_poly.pdbx_seq_one_letter_code
_entity_poly.pdbx_strand_id
1 'polypeptide(L)' 'MTGRSLIPLFNPTHDQDAYSALIMGMIGRLVTGRPGITSVDVDAWMADLRERGADDDYLFSVNRYCFVAAAE' A
#
# COMPACT_ATOMS: atom_id res chain seq x y z
N MET A 1 28.68 -6.63 5.79
CA MET A 1 27.65 -6.70 6.86
C MET A 1 26.32 -6.23 6.28
N THR A 2 25.27 -7.07 6.32
CA THR A 2 23.94 -6.72 5.78
C THR A 2 23.25 -5.72 6.71
N GLY A 3 23.04 -4.48 6.25
CA GLY A 3 22.21 -3.50 6.96
C GLY A 3 20.73 -3.86 6.84
N ARG A 4 19.98 -3.77 7.94
CA ARG A 4 18.51 -3.97 7.97
C ARG A 4 17.85 -2.72 8.56
N SER A 5 16.80 -2.23 7.94
CA SER A 5 16.05 -1.07 8.42
C SER A 5 14.55 -1.23 8.21
N LEU A 6 13.78 -0.62 9.11
CA LEU A 6 12.36 -0.34 8.92
C LEU A 6 12.23 1.11 8.43
N ILE A 7 11.49 1.32 7.34
CA ILE A 7 11.18 2.63 6.81
C ILE A 7 9.65 2.81 6.90
N PRO A 8 9.14 3.51 7.91
CA PRO A 8 7.73 3.87 7.97
C PRO A 8 7.38 4.83 6.83
N LEU A 9 6.34 4.52 6.08
CA LEU A 9 5.75 5.43 5.10
C LEU A 9 4.40 5.89 5.63
N PHE A 10 4.40 7.10 6.20
CA PHE A 10 3.19 7.75 6.67
C PHE A 10 2.64 8.65 5.56
N ASN A 11 1.50 8.26 4.99
CA ASN A 11 0.83 8.98 3.91
C ASN A 11 -0.57 9.42 4.39
N PRO A 12 -0.68 10.61 5.00
CA PRO A 12 -1.97 11.18 5.44
C PRO A 12 -2.74 11.86 4.28
N THR A 13 -2.13 11.95 3.10
CA THR A 13 -2.76 12.46 1.88
C THR A 13 -2.57 11.44 0.76
N HIS A 14 -3.53 11.37 -0.14
CA HIS A 14 -3.43 10.51 -1.32
C HIS A 14 -2.49 11.14 -2.34
N ASP A 15 -1.32 10.54 -2.53
CA ASP A 15 -0.37 10.84 -3.60
C ASP A 15 -0.26 9.61 -4.49
N GLN A 16 -0.68 9.74 -5.76
CA GLN A 16 -0.69 8.66 -6.73
C GLN A 16 0.71 8.08 -7.03
N ASP A 17 1.76 8.88 -6.80
CA ASP A 17 3.15 8.50 -7.04
C ASP A 17 3.82 7.96 -5.77
N ALA A 18 3.14 8.00 -4.62
CA ALA A 18 3.63 7.39 -3.40
C ALA A 18 3.63 5.86 -3.48
N TYR A 19 4.61 5.24 -2.84
CA TYR A 19 4.74 3.77 -2.82
C TYR A 19 3.48 3.07 -2.28
N SER A 20 2.82 3.66 -1.28
CA SER A 20 1.56 3.13 -0.72
C SER A 20 0.46 3.12 -1.77
N ALA A 21 0.26 4.19 -2.55
CA ALA A 21 -0.71 4.19 -3.64
C ALA A 21 -0.38 3.17 -4.74
N LEU A 22 0.90 3.10 -5.15
CA LEU A 22 1.35 2.19 -6.20
C LEU A 22 1.19 0.70 -5.82
N ILE A 23 1.31 0.36 -4.52
CA ILE A 23 1.19 -1.03 -4.07
C ILE A 23 -0.27 -1.50 -3.91
N MET A 24 -1.26 -0.58 -3.89
CA MET A 24 -2.68 -0.93 -3.73
C MET A 24 -3.15 -1.96 -4.75
N GLY A 25 -2.82 -1.77 -6.03
CA GLY A 25 -3.20 -2.68 -7.09
C GLY A 25 -2.55 -4.07 -6.96
N MET A 26 -1.33 -4.15 -6.41
CA MET A 26 -0.70 -5.44 -6.11
C MET A 26 -1.42 -6.14 -4.95
N ILE A 27 -1.73 -5.41 -3.88
CA ILE A 27 -2.49 -5.93 -2.73
C ILE A 27 -3.84 -6.46 -3.20
N GLY A 28 -4.57 -5.68 -4.00
CA GLY A 28 -5.86 -6.09 -4.57
C GLY A 28 -5.79 -7.42 -5.30
N ARG A 29 -4.81 -7.59 -6.20
CA ARG A 29 -4.59 -8.87 -6.90
C ARG A 29 -4.21 -10.03 -5.96
N LEU A 30 -3.46 -9.74 -4.90
CA LEU A 30 -3.02 -10.75 -3.93
C LEU A 30 -4.17 -11.25 -3.03
N VAL A 31 -5.15 -10.40 -2.74
CA VAL A 31 -6.26 -10.72 -1.82
C VAL A 31 -7.53 -11.19 -2.53
N THR A 32 -7.72 -10.83 -3.81
CA THR A 32 -8.86 -11.29 -4.61
C THR A 32 -8.95 -12.81 -4.60
N GLY A 33 -10.13 -13.37 -4.29
CA GLY A 33 -10.37 -14.81 -4.28
C GLY A 33 -10.00 -15.51 -2.97
N ARG A 34 -9.46 -14.78 -1.98
CA ARG A 34 -9.41 -15.28 -0.60
C ARG A 34 -10.84 -15.44 -0.05
N PRO A 35 -11.06 -16.35 0.92
CA PRO A 35 -12.38 -16.53 1.50
C PRO A 35 -12.99 -15.21 1.97
N GLY A 36 -14.14 -14.83 1.41
CA GLY A 36 -14.85 -13.59 1.74
C GLY A 36 -14.35 -12.33 1.03
N ILE A 37 -13.45 -12.43 0.03
CA ILE A 37 -12.96 -11.27 -0.74
C ILE A 37 -13.18 -11.50 -2.23
N THR A 38 -14.11 -10.76 -2.81
CA THR A 38 -14.42 -10.74 -4.24
C THR A 38 -13.65 -9.63 -4.97
N SER A 39 -13.69 -9.64 -6.30
CA SER A 39 -13.16 -8.53 -7.10
C SER A 39 -13.92 -7.22 -6.82
N VAL A 40 -15.23 -7.30 -6.56
CA VAL A 40 -16.07 -6.15 -6.22
C VAL A 40 -15.61 -5.50 -4.92
N ASP A 41 -15.28 -6.30 -3.91
CA ASP A 41 -14.77 -5.79 -2.63
C ASP A 41 -13.44 -5.05 -2.80
N VAL A 42 -12.55 -5.59 -3.65
CA VAL A 42 -11.25 -4.99 -3.96
C VAL A 42 -11.42 -3.68 -4.73
N ASP A 43 -12.30 -3.64 -5.73
CA ASP A 43 -12.61 -2.43 -6.49
C ASP A 43 -13.23 -1.35 -5.61
N ALA A 44 -14.16 -1.73 -4.74
CA ALA A 44 -14.79 -0.83 -3.76
C ALA A 44 -13.76 -0.25 -2.78
N TRP A 45 -12.84 -1.08 -2.27
CA TRP A 45 -11.75 -0.62 -1.40
C TRP A 45 -10.82 0.39 -2.10
N MET A 46 -10.45 0.13 -3.37
CA MET A 46 -9.61 1.06 -4.13
C MET A 46 -10.34 2.38 -4.44
N ALA A 47 -11.66 2.35 -4.66
CA ALA A 47 -12.46 3.54 -4.86
C ALA A 47 -12.56 4.37 -3.56
N ASP A 48 -12.89 3.73 -2.43
CA ASP A 48 -12.99 4.38 -1.11
C ASP A 48 -11.69 5.12 -0.73
N LEU A 49 -10.53 4.49 -0.95
CA LEU A 49 -9.25 5.14 -0.70
C LEU A 49 -9.00 6.38 -1.58
N ARG A 50 -9.49 6.40 -2.83
CA ARG A 50 -9.36 7.56 -3.71
C ARG A 50 -10.35 8.67 -3.33
N GLU A 51 -11.57 8.30 -2.98
CA GLU A 51 -12.61 9.23 -2.53
C GLU A 51 -12.20 9.93 -1.24
N ARG A 52 -11.74 9.19 -0.24
CA ARG A 52 -11.15 9.76 1.00
C ARG A 52 -9.95 10.66 0.73
N GLY A 53 -9.18 10.35 -0.32
CA GLY A 53 -8.13 11.22 -0.85
C GLY A 53 -8.62 12.60 -1.28
N ALA A 54 -9.78 12.66 -1.92
CA ALA A 54 -10.40 13.91 -2.35
C ALA A 54 -11.02 14.70 -1.19
N ASP A 55 -11.45 14.01 -0.13
CA ASP A 55 -12.13 14.58 1.04
C ASP A 55 -11.17 14.99 2.18
N ASP A 56 -9.85 14.94 1.96
CA ASP A 56 -8.81 15.20 2.99
C ASP A 56 -8.91 14.26 4.22
N ASP A 57 -9.49 13.07 4.04
CA ASP A 57 -9.68 12.02 5.06
C ASP A 57 -8.88 10.74 4.72
N TYR A 58 -7.76 10.89 4.01
CA TYR A 58 -6.97 9.76 3.54
C TYR A 58 -6.09 9.18 4.64
N LEU A 59 -6.19 7.86 4.85
CA LEU A 59 -5.20 7.14 5.63
C LEU A 59 -4.91 5.77 5.04
N PHE A 60 -3.81 5.68 4.29
CA PHE A 60 -3.23 4.40 3.89
C PHE A 60 -1.71 4.48 3.94
N SER A 61 -1.17 3.99 5.06
CA SER A 61 0.26 4.01 5.38
C SER A 61 0.81 2.58 5.43
N VAL A 62 2.08 2.41 5.03
CA VAL A 62 2.72 1.09 4.98
C VAL A 62 4.12 1.14 5.59
N ASN A 63 4.56 0.02 6.14
CA ASN A 63 5.93 -0.14 6.61
C ASN A 63 6.75 -0.92 5.59
N ARG A 64 7.94 -0.42 5.24
CA ARG A 64 8.88 -1.17 4.39
C ARG A 64 10.00 -1.74 5.23
N TYR A 65 10.21 -3.04 5.09
CA TYR A 65 11.37 -3.74 5.63
C TYR A 65 12.40 -3.88 4.51
N CYS A 66 13.51 -3.18 4.64
CA CYS A 66 14.55 -3.13 3.62
C CYS A 66 15.86 -3.75 4.15
N PHE A 67 16.59 -4.39 3.25
CA PHE A 67 17.95 -4.85 3.52
C PHE A 67 18.86 -4.45 2.37
N VAL A 68 20.10 -4.10 2.69
CA VAL A 68 21.14 -3.84 1.69
C VAL A 68 22.01 -5.08 1.59
N ALA A 69 22.00 -5.72 0.42
CA ALA A 69 22.95 -6.76 0.10
C ALA A 69 24.32 -6.11 -0.14
N ALA A 70 25.36 -6.58 0.55
CA ALA A 70 26.73 -6.21 0.28
C ALA A 70 27.39 -7.38 -0.48
N ALA A 71 28.12 -7.09 -1.55
CA ALA A 71 29.02 -8.07 -2.16
C ALA A 71 30.16 -8.36 -1.18
N GLU A 72 30.59 -9.62 -1.10
CA GLU A 72 31.84 -10.00 -0.43
C GLU A 72 33.06 -9.49 -1.22
#